data_AF-A0A7J7IPW6-F1
#
_entry.id   AF-A0A7J7IPW6-F1
#
_cell.length_a   1.000
_cell.length_b   1.000
_cell.length_c   1.000
_cell.angle_alpha   90.00
_cell.angle_beta   90.00
_cell.angle_gamma   90.00
#
_symmetry.space_group_name_H-M   'P 1'
#
loop_
_entity.id
_entity.type
_entity.pdbx_description
1 polymer ?
#
loop_
_entity_poly.entity_id
_entity_poly.type
_entity_poly.pdbx_seq_one_letter_code
_entity_poly.pdbx_strand_id
1 'polypeptide(L)'
;MAGQAFEKLALERLLRFLGPTAYLAPTGGAYDGGLDALGRWLVRGSSVAGETERFMQVALAVQCKRMRRAIGPDVVREFEGAVRNWQREQSPAATSFTRVSDVLGLICVSPRFTEAAITVANRNAVPLALVVLAHSRSSLPEAPERDEPVIAQFRFNAAARSLLPNVNIATKKIPFVSLCGCPAVIERLVLDYD
;
A
#
# COMPACT_ATOMS: atom_id res chain seq x y z
N MET A 1 -8.53 2.33 -22.55
CA MET A 1 -8.27 3.04 -21.26
C MET A 1 -8.57 2.13 -20.07
N ALA A 2 -7.85 1.01 -19.90
CA ALA A 2 -8.10 0.06 -18.80
C ALA A 2 -7.17 0.27 -17.58
N GLY A 3 -6.01 0.94 -17.78
CA GLY A 3 -5.05 1.25 -16.71
C GLY A 3 -5.61 2.25 -15.71
N GLN A 4 -6.06 3.41 -16.20
CA GLN A 4 -6.60 4.50 -15.37
C GLN A 4 -7.75 4.09 -14.44
N ALA A 5 -8.63 3.19 -14.89
CA ALA A 5 -9.71 2.68 -14.06
C ALA A 5 -9.19 1.84 -12.89
N PHE A 6 -8.15 1.02 -13.12
CA PHE A 6 -7.49 0.25 -12.07
C PHE A 6 -6.67 1.15 -11.13
N GLU A 7 -5.93 2.11 -11.68
CA GLU A 7 -5.17 3.10 -10.89
C GLU A 7 -6.09 3.83 -9.91
N LYS A 8 -7.18 4.43 -10.40
CA LYS A 8 -8.17 5.13 -9.57
C LYS A 8 -8.70 4.24 -8.44
N LEU A 9 -9.07 3.01 -8.78
CA LEU A 9 -9.59 2.04 -7.84
C LEU A 9 -8.54 1.64 -6.79
N ALA A 10 -7.30 1.38 -7.21
CA ALA A 10 -6.20 1.03 -6.31
C ALA A 10 -5.91 2.17 -5.32
N LEU A 11 -5.85 3.41 -5.79
CA LEU A 11 -5.64 4.59 -4.94
C LEU A 11 -6.78 4.79 -3.95
N GLU A 12 -8.03 4.63 -4.38
CA GLU A 12 -9.20 4.70 -3.48
C GLU A 12 -9.13 3.64 -2.38
N ARG A 13 -8.76 2.40 -2.71
CA ARG A 13 -8.62 1.32 -1.74
C ARG A 13 -7.45 1.54 -0.79
N LEU A 14 -6.32 2.04 -1.30
CA LEU A 14 -5.18 2.42 -0.48
C LEU A 14 -5.55 3.50 0.53
N LEU A 15 -6.18 4.60 0.11
CA LEU A 15 -6.57 5.68 1.01
C LEU A 15 -7.54 5.19 2.10
N ARG A 16 -8.52 4.35 1.74
CA ARG A 16 -9.42 3.73 2.74
C ARG A 16 -8.70 2.81 3.71
N PHE A 17 -7.61 2.16 3.29
CA PHE A 17 -6.85 1.23 4.11
C PHE A 17 -5.84 1.94 5.01
N LEU A 18 -5.10 2.91 4.48
CA LEU A 18 -4.13 3.72 5.22
C LEU A 18 -4.81 4.69 6.21
N GLY A 19 -6.06 5.07 5.93
CA GLY A 19 -6.88 5.90 6.80
C GLY A 19 -6.78 7.40 6.51
N PRO A 20 -7.42 8.24 7.33
CA PRO A 20 -7.59 9.67 7.06
C PRO A 20 -6.31 10.49 7.16
N THR A 21 -5.23 9.92 7.69
CA THR A 21 -3.92 10.58 7.80
C THR A 21 -3.05 10.39 6.56
N ALA A 22 -3.53 9.65 5.57
CA ALA A 22 -2.86 9.47 4.28
C ALA A 22 -3.49 10.36 3.20
N TYR A 23 -2.63 10.86 2.32
CA TYR A 23 -3.01 11.62 1.14
C TYR A 23 -2.24 11.10 -0.07
N LEU A 24 -2.91 10.95 -1.21
CA LEU A 24 -2.33 10.52 -2.48
C LEU A 24 -2.89 11.40 -3.60
N ALA A 25 -2.00 11.91 -4.46
CA ALA A 25 -2.32 12.66 -5.65
C ALA A 25 -1.82 11.90 -6.89
N PRO A 26 -2.66 11.65 -7.91
CA PRO A 26 -2.21 11.09 -9.18
C PRO A 26 -1.15 11.98 -9.84
N THR A 27 -0.15 11.39 -10.47
CA THR A 27 0.96 12.10 -11.13
C THR A 27 0.60 12.62 -12.53
N GLY A 28 -0.53 12.21 -13.10
CA GLY A 28 -1.10 12.81 -14.32
C GLY A 28 -0.65 12.19 -15.65
N GLY A 29 0.17 11.14 -15.65
CA GLY A 29 0.49 10.31 -16.81
C GLY A 29 1.44 10.95 -17.85
N ALA A 30 2.17 10.07 -18.55
CA ALA A 30 3.33 10.32 -19.42
C ALA A 30 4.46 11.10 -18.71
N TYR A 31 5.64 10.47 -18.61
CA TYR A 31 6.85 10.99 -17.95
C TYR A 31 6.87 10.96 -16.41
N ASP A 32 6.02 10.16 -15.78
CA ASP A 32 5.96 10.00 -14.31
C ASP A 32 7.05 9.10 -13.71
N GLY A 33 8.03 8.66 -14.53
CA GLY A 33 9.12 7.80 -14.11
C GLY A 33 8.68 6.41 -13.64
N GLY A 34 7.44 6.00 -13.94
CA GLY A 34 6.86 4.74 -13.48
C GLY A 34 6.08 4.83 -12.16
N LEU A 35 5.75 6.05 -11.70
CA LEU A 35 4.95 6.29 -10.49
C LEU A 35 3.56 6.85 -10.86
N ASP A 36 2.50 6.15 -10.47
CA ASP A 36 1.12 6.55 -10.80
C ASP A 36 0.54 7.56 -9.78
N ALA A 37 1.05 7.57 -8.54
CA ALA A 37 0.67 8.56 -7.54
C ALA A 37 1.81 8.85 -6.55
N LEU A 38 1.76 10.04 -5.98
CA LEU A 38 2.65 10.49 -4.91
C LEU A 38 1.84 11.02 -3.75
N GLY A 39 2.40 11.01 -2.55
CA GLY A 39 1.67 11.50 -1.41
C GLY A 39 2.45 11.45 -0.11
N ARG A 40 1.68 11.51 0.98
CA ARG A 40 2.21 11.59 2.34
C ARG A 40 1.31 10.81 3.28
N TRP A 41 1.90 10.24 4.32
CA TRP A 41 1.19 9.55 5.38
C TRP A 41 1.70 10.01 6.73
N LEU A 42 0.82 10.53 7.57
CA LEU A 42 1.13 10.81 8.96
C LEU A 42 0.90 9.54 9.79
N VAL A 43 1.98 8.96 10.30
CA VAL A 43 2.01 7.70 11.02
C VAL A 43 2.37 7.97 12.48
N ARG A 44 1.79 7.20 13.41
CA ARG A 44 2.22 7.22 14.80
C ARG A 44 3.64 6.63 14.91
N GLY A 45 4.56 7.45 15.41
CA GLY A 45 5.92 7.04 15.78
C GLY A 45 5.93 6.35 17.14
N SER A 46 7.10 5.82 17.53
CA SER A 46 7.24 5.14 18.83
C SER A 46 7.20 6.18 19.94
N SER A 47 6.30 5.99 20.90
CA SER A 47 6.31 6.73 22.16
C SER A 47 6.88 5.84 23.24
N VAL A 48 7.88 6.34 23.96
CA VAL A 48 8.36 5.70 25.19
C VAL A 48 7.35 6.05 26.30
N ALA A 49 7.04 5.09 27.18
CA ALA A 49 6.06 5.27 28.26
C ALA A 49 6.26 6.60 29.00
N GLY A 50 5.28 7.51 28.89
CA GLY A 50 5.29 8.84 29.50
C GLY A 50 5.51 10.03 28.56
N GLU A 51 5.83 9.80 27.27
CA GLU A 51 5.91 10.88 26.27
C GLU A 51 4.61 11.05 25.45
N THR A 52 4.36 12.30 25.03
CA THR A 52 3.30 12.67 24.08
C THR A 52 3.43 11.87 22.77
N GLU A 53 2.30 11.40 22.21
CA GLU A 53 2.28 10.71 20.90
C GLU A 53 3.14 11.46 19.87
N ARG A 54 4.20 10.82 19.39
CA ARG A 54 5.01 11.35 18.29
C ARG A 54 4.41 10.91 16.99
N PHE A 55 4.31 11.82 16.03
CA PHE A 55 3.91 11.49 14.66
C PHE A 55 5.10 11.67 13.72
N MET A 56 5.25 10.73 12.80
CA MET A 56 6.19 10.81 11.69
C MET A 56 5.42 10.99 10.40
N GLN A 57 5.83 11.95 9.58
CA GLN A 57 5.36 12.01 8.19
C GLN A 57 6.16 10.99 7.38
N VAL A 58 5.57 10.31 6.42
CA VAL A 58 6.24 9.39 5.50
C VAL A 58 5.84 9.77 4.08
N ALA A 59 6.80 9.90 3.19
CA ALA A 59 6.51 10.11 1.78
C ALA A 59 6.00 8.81 1.15
N LEU A 60 4.94 8.90 0.33
CA LEU A 60 4.38 7.76 -0.38
C LEU A 60 4.69 7.89 -1.88
N ALA A 61 5.23 6.83 -2.46
CA ALA A 61 5.37 6.67 -3.91
C ALA A 61 4.59 5.42 -4.34
N VAL A 62 3.69 5.53 -5.31
CA VAL A 62 2.75 4.44 -5.65
C VAL A 62 2.87 4.07 -7.11
N GLN A 63 2.89 2.76 -7.39
CA GLN A 63 2.68 2.22 -8.72
C GLN A 63 1.54 1.20 -8.69
N CYS A 64 0.66 1.26 -9.69
CA CYS A 64 -0.52 0.42 -9.89
C CYS A 64 -0.37 -0.38 -11.18
N LYS A 65 -0.26 -1.70 -11.09
CA LYS A 65 -0.09 -2.57 -12.27
C LYS A 65 -1.16 -3.66 -12.32
N ARG A 66 -2.07 -3.57 -13.30
CA ARG A 66 -3.02 -4.66 -13.61
C ARG A 66 -2.49 -5.52 -14.74
N MET A 67 -2.34 -6.82 -14.49
CA MET A 67 -1.83 -7.78 -15.46
C MET A 67 -2.76 -9.01 -15.56
N ARG A 68 -2.64 -9.76 -16.65
CA ARG A 68 -3.30 -11.06 -16.80
C ARG A 68 -2.60 -12.17 -16.01
N ARG A 69 -1.30 -12.01 -15.74
CA ARG A 69 -0.44 -12.98 -15.07
C ARG A 69 0.13 -12.38 -13.79
N ALA A 70 0.68 -13.24 -12.93
CA ALA A 70 1.36 -12.82 -11.72
C ALA A 70 2.56 -11.92 -12.05
N ILE A 71 2.81 -10.92 -11.20
CA ILE A 71 3.89 -9.95 -11.36
C ILE A 71 5.24 -10.60 -11.03
N GLY A 72 6.16 -10.50 -11.98
CA GLY A 72 7.53 -10.99 -11.87
C GLY A 72 8.46 -10.00 -11.16
N PRO A 73 9.71 -10.43 -10.89
CA PRO A 73 10.70 -9.62 -10.19
C PRO A 73 11.13 -8.36 -10.95
N ASP A 74 11.05 -8.34 -12.29
CA ASP A 74 11.50 -7.19 -13.09
C ASP A 74 10.68 -5.93 -12.81
N VAL A 75 9.36 -6.09 -12.63
CA VAL A 75 8.47 -4.97 -12.27
C VAL A 75 8.84 -4.39 -10.90
N VAL A 76 9.23 -5.24 -9.94
CA VAL A 76 9.66 -4.78 -8.61
C VAL A 76 10.96 -3.98 -8.71
N ARG A 77 11.91 -4.40 -9.56
CA ARG A 77 13.17 -3.68 -9.77
C ARG A 77 12.96 -2.36 -10.51
N GLU A 78 12.09 -2.34 -11.51
CA GLU A 78 11.69 -1.13 -12.22
C GLU A 78 11.11 -0.11 -11.23
N PHE A 79 10.17 -0.54 -10.39
CA PHE A 79 9.58 0.31 -9.36
C PHE A 79 10.59 0.79 -8.31
N GLU A 80 11.51 -0.08 -7.87
CA GLU A 80 12.61 0.33 -6.98
C GLU A 80 13.41 1.47 -7.60
N GLY A 81 13.80 1.34 -8.87
CA GLY A 81 14.53 2.37 -9.60
C GLY A 81 13.75 3.69 -9.63
N ALA A 82 12.44 3.63 -9.89
CA ALA A 82 11.56 4.80 -9.87
C ALA A 82 11.55 5.50 -8.50
N VAL A 83 11.37 4.75 -7.42
CA VAL A 83 11.38 5.30 -6.04
C VAL A 83 12.73 5.93 -5.70
N ARG A 84 13.85 5.29 -6.05
CA ARG A 84 15.20 5.83 -5.82
C ARG A 84 15.48 7.10 -6.63
N ASN A 85 15.02 7.15 -7.88
CA ASN A 85 15.17 8.32 -8.72
C ASN A 85 14.41 9.50 -8.12
N TRP A 86 13.15 9.27 -7.75
CA TRP A 86 12.32 10.27 -7.10
C TRP A 86 12.91 10.74 -5.76
N GLN A 87 13.42 9.82 -4.93
CA GLN A 87 14.14 10.16 -3.69
C GLN A 87 15.32 11.12 -3.94
N ARG A 88 16.11 10.86 -4.99
CA ARG A 88 17.25 11.72 -5.36
C ARG A 88 16.80 13.09 -5.85
N GLU A 89 15.75 13.15 -6.65
CA GLU A 89 15.16 14.40 -7.16
C GLU A 89 14.54 15.26 -6.05
N GLN A 90 13.99 14.61 -5.02
CA GLN A 90 13.46 15.26 -3.81
C GLN A 90 14.55 15.72 -2.83
N SER A 91 15.80 15.30 -3.02
CA SER A 91 16.93 15.61 -2.15
C SER A 91 17.89 16.70 -2.68
N PRO A 92 17.46 17.84 -3.26
CA PRO A 92 18.38 18.93 -3.55
C PRO A 92 18.60 19.74 -2.25
N ALA A 93 19.82 19.68 -1.72
CA ALA A 93 20.41 20.57 -0.71
C ALA A 93 19.49 21.04 0.45
N ALA A 94 19.78 20.54 1.65
CA ALA A 94 19.16 20.91 2.91
C ALA A 94 19.03 22.44 3.14
N THR A 95 17.87 23.01 2.82
CA THR A 95 17.42 24.32 3.31
C THR A 95 15.90 24.31 3.46
N SER A 96 15.38 23.63 4.49
CA SER A 96 14.11 23.95 5.18
C SER A 96 13.87 22.93 6.30
N PHE A 97 13.38 23.41 7.44
CA PHE A 97 13.28 22.73 8.75
C PHE A 97 12.35 21.49 8.83
N THR A 98 11.89 20.95 7.70
CA THR A 98 11.11 19.72 7.63
C THR A 98 11.80 18.77 6.65
N ARG A 99 12.70 17.92 7.15
CA ARG A 99 13.28 16.84 6.34
C ARG A 99 12.13 16.08 5.69
N VAL A 100 12.13 15.94 4.36
CA VAL A 100 11.29 14.93 3.73
C VAL A 100 11.81 13.59 4.24
N SER A 101 11.04 13.08 5.18
CA SER A 101 11.21 11.83 5.88
C SER A 101 11.08 10.66 4.90
N ASP A 102 11.67 9.54 5.28
CA ASP A 102 11.86 8.34 4.47
C ASP A 102 10.66 7.99 3.57
N VAL A 103 10.96 7.46 2.38
CA VAL A 103 9.95 7.14 1.37
C VAL A 103 9.53 5.68 1.50
N LEU A 104 8.21 5.46 1.54
CA LEU A 104 7.59 4.15 1.39
C LEU A 104 7.04 3.99 -0.03
N GLY A 105 7.61 3.05 -0.78
CA GLY A 105 7.08 2.62 -2.07
C GLY A 105 5.93 1.63 -1.90
N LEU A 106 4.77 1.92 -2.49
CA LEU A 106 3.59 1.05 -2.52
C LEU A 106 3.39 0.51 -3.94
N ILE A 107 3.51 -0.80 -4.13
CA ILE A 107 3.21 -1.43 -5.42
C ILE A 107 1.91 -2.22 -5.36
N CYS A 108 0.88 -1.68 -6.00
CA CYS A 108 -0.48 -2.23 -6.06
C CYS A 108 -0.69 -3.05 -7.32
N VAL A 109 -1.06 -4.33 -7.17
CA VAL A 109 -1.17 -5.23 -8.31
C VAL A 109 -2.44 -6.07 -8.29
N SER A 110 -2.80 -6.55 -9.47
CA SER A 110 -3.78 -7.62 -9.65
C SER A 110 -3.33 -8.54 -10.78
N PRO A 111 -3.36 -9.89 -10.63
CA PRO A 111 -3.98 -10.62 -9.52
C PRO A 111 -3.08 -10.91 -8.31
N ARG A 112 -1.75 -11.01 -8.49
CA ARG A 112 -0.80 -11.36 -7.41
C ARG A 112 0.65 -11.14 -7.82
N PHE A 113 1.56 -11.24 -6.84
CA PHE A 113 3.00 -11.39 -7.09
C PHE A 113 3.41 -12.85 -7.29
N THR A 114 4.53 -13.06 -7.95
CA THR A 114 5.27 -14.33 -7.92
C THR A 114 6.14 -14.41 -6.66
N GLU A 115 6.51 -15.61 -6.22
CA GLU A 115 7.43 -15.78 -5.08
C GLU A 115 8.81 -15.16 -5.36
N ALA A 116 9.27 -15.19 -6.61
CA ALA A 116 10.50 -14.52 -7.02
C ALA A 116 10.41 -13.00 -6.83
N ALA A 117 9.27 -12.37 -7.17
CA ALA A 117 9.04 -10.95 -6.95
C ALA A 117 9.03 -10.59 -5.46
N ILE A 118 8.35 -11.40 -4.64
CA ILE A 118 8.33 -11.21 -3.17
C ILE A 118 9.74 -11.33 -2.59
N THR A 119 10.52 -12.31 -3.04
CA THR A 119 11.91 -12.51 -2.61
C THR A 119 12.79 -11.30 -2.95
N VAL A 120 12.65 -10.76 -4.16
CA VAL A 120 13.38 -9.55 -4.58
C VAL A 120 12.98 -8.34 -3.74
N ALA A 121 11.68 -8.13 -3.51
CA ALA A 121 11.19 -7.03 -2.67
C ALA A 121 11.73 -7.13 -1.23
N ASN A 122 11.79 -8.33 -0.66
CA ASN A 122 12.28 -8.56 0.70
C ASN A 122 13.78 -8.29 0.88
N ARG A 123 14.58 -8.47 -0.18
CA ARG A 123 16.02 -8.17 -0.18
C ARG A 123 16.32 -6.70 -0.49
N ASN A 124 15.29 -5.93 -0.83
CA ASN A 124 15.45 -4.54 -1.23
C ASN A 124 15.73 -3.64 -0.03
N ALA A 125 16.68 -2.71 -0.19
CA ALA A 125 16.97 -1.68 0.80
C ALA A 125 15.97 -0.52 0.75
N VAL A 126 15.22 -0.37 -0.35
CA VAL A 126 14.11 0.59 -0.42
C VAL A 126 12.96 0.08 0.45
N PRO A 127 12.36 0.91 1.32
CA PRO A 127 11.13 0.57 2.03
C PRO A 127 9.99 0.34 1.04
N LEU A 128 9.52 -0.90 0.93
CA LEU A 128 8.45 -1.29 -0.01
C LEU A 128 7.30 -1.99 0.72
N ALA A 129 6.08 -1.71 0.28
CA ALA A 129 4.90 -2.52 0.56
C ALA A 129 4.33 -3.12 -0.73
N LEU A 130 4.16 -4.44 -0.72
CA LEU A 130 3.50 -5.20 -1.78
C LEU A 130 1.99 -5.28 -1.47
N VAL A 131 1.17 -4.75 -2.37
CA VAL A 131 -0.28 -4.65 -2.18
C VAL A 131 -0.99 -5.42 -3.30
N VAL A 132 -1.89 -6.33 -2.94
CA VAL A 132 -2.66 -7.13 -3.88
C VAL A 132 -4.13 -6.76 -3.78
N LEU A 133 -4.71 -6.34 -4.90
CA LEU A 133 -6.14 -6.15 -5.06
C LEU A 133 -6.77 -7.38 -5.70
N ALA A 134 -7.75 -7.96 -5.00
CA ALA A 134 -8.53 -9.08 -5.48
C ALA A 134 -10.02 -8.88 -5.16
N HIS A 135 -10.87 -9.47 -5.98
CA HIS A 135 -12.32 -9.49 -5.76
C HIS A 135 -12.63 -10.27 -4.48
N SER A 136 -13.46 -9.68 -3.61
CA SER A 136 -13.93 -10.36 -2.41
C SER A 136 -14.80 -11.52 -2.84
N ARG A 137 -14.33 -12.76 -2.68
CA ARG A 137 -15.17 -13.93 -2.92
C ARG A 137 -16.16 -14.03 -1.76
N SER A 138 -17.31 -13.39 -1.91
CA SER A 138 -18.47 -13.68 -1.07
C SER A 138 -18.77 -15.17 -1.18
N SER A 139 -18.81 -15.88 -0.06
CA SER A 139 -19.25 -17.28 -0.04
C SER A 139 -20.77 -17.41 -0.13
N LEU A 140 -21.51 -16.31 -0.30
CA LEU A 140 -22.96 -16.28 -0.36
C LEU A 140 -23.44 -16.05 -1.81
N PRO A 141 -24.34 -16.90 -2.33
CA PRO A 141 -24.80 -16.83 -3.71
C PRO A 141 -25.81 -15.70 -4.03
N GLU A 142 -26.30 -14.91 -3.07
CA GLU A 142 -27.50 -14.07 -3.28
C GLU A 142 -27.42 -12.60 -2.84
N ALA A 143 -26.27 -12.09 -2.43
CA ALA A 143 -26.15 -10.64 -2.28
C ALA A 143 -25.75 -10.04 -3.64
N PRO A 144 -26.40 -8.95 -4.14
CA PRO A 144 -25.80 -8.08 -5.15
C PRO A 144 -24.66 -7.29 -4.49
N GLU A 145 -23.70 -8.01 -3.91
CA GLU A 145 -22.46 -7.47 -3.41
C GLU A 145 -21.70 -7.01 -4.64
N ARG A 146 -21.55 -5.70 -4.76
CA ARG A 146 -20.70 -5.08 -5.78
C ARG A 146 -19.38 -5.85 -5.75
N ASP A 147 -19.04 -6.49 -6.87
CA ASP A 147 -17.79 -7.22 -7.08
C ASP A 147 -16.63 -6.22 -7.10
N GLU A 148 -16.41 -5.57 -5.96
CA GLU A 148 -15.47 -4.50 -5.76
C GLU A 148 -14.19 -5.11 -5.21
N PRO A 149 -13.05 -4.95 -5.90
CA PRO A 149 -11.81 -5.49 -5.41
C PRO A 149 -11.40 -4.78 -4.12
N VAL A 150 -10.96 -5.59 -3.16
CA VAL A 150 -10.44 -5.18 -1.86
C VAL A 150 -8.94 -5.45 -1.79
N ILE A 151 -8.25 -4.82 -0.84
CA ILE A 151 -6.87 -5.18 -0.53
C ILE A 151 -6.90 -6.55 0.14
N ALA A 152 -6.53 -7.58 -0.61
CA ALA A 152 -6.49 -8.96 -0.14
C ALA A 152 -5.15 -9.30 0.53
N GLN A 153 -4.07 -8.61 0.16
CA GLN A 153 -2.76 -8.75 0.80
C GLN A 153 -2.08 -7.39 0.87
N PHE A 154 -1.45 -7.12 2.00
CA PHE A 154 -0.55 -5.99 2.20
C PHE A 154 0.68 -6.52 2.94
N ARG A 155 1.88 -6.32 2.41
CA ARG A 155 3.12 -6.87 2.98
C ARG A 155 4.24 -5.85 2.94
N PHE A 156 4.79 -5.50 4.09
CA PHE A 156 6.04 -4.75 4.18
C PHE A 156 7.24 -5.66 3.94
N ASN A 157 8.24 -5.15 3.23
CA ASN A 157 9.58 -5.74 3.24
C ASN A 157 10.35 -5.35 4.52
N ALA A 158 11.56 -5.89 4.69
CA ALA A 158 12.39 -5.63 5.87
C ALA A 158 12.68 -4.13 6.06
N ALA A 159 13.02 -3.39 5.00
CA ALA A 159 13.29 -1.96 5.07
C ALA A 159 12.04 -1.15 5.49
N ALA A 160 10.85 -1.50 5.00
CA ALA A 160 9.60 -0.86 5.41
C ALA A 160 9.22 -1.17 6.86
N ARG A 161 9.54 -2.37 7.36
CA ARG A 161 9.38 -2.69 8.79
C ARG A 161 10.31 -1.87 9.68
N SER A 162 11.55 -1.65 9.25
CA SER A 162 12.47 -0.76 9.98
C SER A 162 12.00 0.69 9.96
N LEU A 163 11.39 1.13 8.85
CA LEU A 163 10.82 2.48 8.73
C LEU A 163 9.57 2.66 9.61
N LEU A 164 8.69 1.67 9.63
CA LEU A 164 7.40 1.71 10.32
C LEU A 164 7.31 0.60 11.38
N PRO A 165 8.13 0.66 12.45
CA PRO A 165 8.26 -0.44 13.40
C PRO A 165 6.97 -0.71 14.19
N ASN A 166 6.14 0.31 14.42
CA ASN A 166 4.90 0.17 15.19
C ASN A 166 3.67 -0.07 14.30
N VAL A 167 3.84 -0.12 12.98
CA VAL A 167 2.71 -0.37 12.07
C VAL A 167 2.62 -1.86 11.80
N ASN A 168 1.58 -2.46 12.34
CA ASN A 168 1.25 -3.86 12.13
C ASN A 168 0.09 -4.03 11.16
N ILE A 169 0.08 -5.16 10.47
CA ILE A 169 -0.98 -5.54 9.54
C ILE A 169 -1.64 -6.76 10.16
N ALA A 170 -2.84 -6.57 10.67
CA ALA A 170 -3.62 -7.62 11.30
C ALA A 170 -4.80 -8.02 10.41
N THR A 171 -5.28 -9.25 10.57
CA THR A 171 -6.53 -9.71 9.97
C THR A 171 -7.60 -9.72 11.04
N LYS A 172 -8.61 -8.86 10.90
CA LYS A 172 -9.77 -8.84 11.79
C LYS A 172 -10.89 -9.69 11.20
N LYS A 173 -11.37 -10.64 12.00
CA LYS A 173 -12.60 -11.41 11.73
C LYS A 173 -13.80 -10.59 12.17
N ILE A 174 -14.64 -10.19 11.24
CA ILE A 174 -15.85 -9.42 11.50
C ILE A 174 -17.03 -10.37 11.35
N PRO A 175 -17.71 -10.73 12.46
CA PRO A 175 -18.93 -11.51 12.37
C PRO A 175 -20.02 -10.65 11.70
N PHE A 176 -20.78 -11.25 10.81
CA PHE A 176 -21.98 -10.64 10.25
C PHE A 176 -23.08 -11.71 10.12
N VAL A 177 -24.31 -11.24 10.08
CA VAL A 177 -25.48 -12.09 9.83
C VAL A 177 -25.78 -12.00 8.34
N SER A 178 -25.70 -13.13 7.64
CA SER A 178 -26.06 -13.17 6.22
C SER A 178 -27.55 -12.86 6.02
N LEU A 179 -27.94 -12.53 4.79
CA LEU A 179 -29.36 -12.31 4.44
C LEU A 179 -30.25 -13.52 4.76
N CYS A 180 -29.69 -14.73 4.76
CA CYS A 180 -30.38 -15.98 5.14
C CYS A 180 -30.32 -16.29 6.64
N GLY A 181 -29.81 -15.38 7.47
CA GLY A 181 -29.73 -15.55 8.93
C GLY A 181 -28.60 -16.46 9.40
N CYS A 182 -27.70 -16.90 8.52
CA CYS A 182 -26.56 -17.71 8.89
C CYS A 182 -25.42 -16.83 9.44
N PRO A 183 -24.78 -17.24 10.55
CA PRO A 183 -23.58 -16.56 11.02
C PRO A 183 -22.45 -16.75 9.99
N ALA A 184 -21.90 -15.64 9.52
CA ALA A 184 -20.78 -15.63 8.60
C ALA A 184 -19.68 -14.70 9.12
N VAL A 185 -18.46 -14.89 8.62
CA VAL A 185 -17.29 -14.12 9.07
C VAL A 185 -16.58 -13.56 7.85
N ILE A 186 -16.36 -12.25 7.84
CA ILE A 186 -15.53 -11.59 6.85
C ILE A 186 -14.16 -11.34 7.47
N GLU A 187 -13.11 -11.78 6.80
CA GLU A 187 -11.74 -11.42 7.14
C GLU A 187 -11.37 -10.12 6.44
N ARG A 188 -10.93 -9.13 7.23
CA ARG A 188 -10.51 -7.83 6.72
C ARG A 188 -9.14 -7.47 7.26
N LEU A 189 -8.24 -7.05 6.37
CA LEU A 189 -6.96 -6.47 6.78
C LEU A 189 -7.19 -5.11 7.45
N VAL A 190 -6.49 -4.88 8.55
CA VAL A 190 -6.48 -3.62 9.29
C VAL A 190 -5.03 -3.24 9.62
N LEU A 191 -4.77 -1.94 9.68
CA LEU A 191 -3.53 -1.42 10.25
C LEU A 191 -3.72 -1.26 11.75
N ASP A 192 -2.80 -1.85 12.50
CA ASP A 192 -2.72 -1.71 13.94
C ASP A 192 -1.48 -0.91 14.31
N TYR A 193 -1.56 -0.18 15.42
CA TYR A 193 -0.48 0.65 15.92
C TYR A 193 -0.16 0.21 17.34
N ASP A 194 1.04 -0.32 17.54
CA ASP A 194 1.55 -0.70 18.87
C ASP A 194 1.76 0.52 19.77
#